data_AF-A0A212LMZ7-F1
#
_entry.id   AF-A0A212LMZ7-F1
#
_cell.length_a   1.000
_cell.length_b   1.000
_cell.length_c   1.000
_cell.angle_alpha   90.00
_cell.angle_beta   90.00
_cell.angle_gamma   90.00
#
_symmetry.space_group_name_H-M   'P 1'
#
loop_
_entity.id
_entity.type
_entity.pdbx_description
1 polymer ?
#
loop_
_entity_poly.entity_id
_entity_poly.type
_entity_poly.pdbx_seq_one_letter_code
_entity_poly.pdbx_strand_id
1 'polypeptide(L)'
;MAYKRYIVELGFGADLHGGNVTKAAQRAVKDAISRCCLCGLFDILGIRDPNQMQVQIRLGCPYPEQVNVAEVASMVPFGSVTVEAAAGGLAVQGLHLAALGEGDTIVAAAAAVTVYVNVP
;
A
#
# COMPACT_ATOMS: atom_id res chain seq x y z
N MET A 1 3.02 11.08 -24.50
CA MET A 1 4.17 10.30 -23.99
C MET A 1 3.65 9.29 -22.99
N ALA A 2 4.26 8.11 -22.91
CA ALA A 2 3.82 7.07 -21.98
C ALA A 2 4.52 7.25 -20.63
N TYR A 3 3.74 7.13 -19.54
CA TYR A 3 4.28 7.08 -18.19
C TYR A 3 5.29 5.94 -18.04
N LYS A 4 6.45 6.22 -17.45
CA LYS A 4 7.52 5.23 -17.20
C LYS A 4 7.63 4.98 -15.69
N ARG A 5 7.92 3.73 -15.32
CA ARG A 5 8.17 3.35 -13.91
C ARG A 5 9.42 4.06 -13.39
N TYR A 6 9.28 4.74 -12.26
CA TYR A 6 10.38 5.37 -11.54
C TYR A 6 10.91 4.46 -10.44
N ILE A 7 10.03 3.99 -9.56
CA ILE A 7 10.36 3.10 -8.43
C ILE A 7 9.22 2.10 -8.21
N VAL A 8 9.57 0.94 -7.66
CA VAL A 8 8.64 -0.04 -7.09
C VAL A 8 9.06 -0.25 -5.64
N GLU A 9 8.21 0.15 -4.71
CA GLU A 9 8.42 0.02 -3.28
C GLU A 9 7.56 -1.14 -2.76
N LEU A 10 8.15 -2.02 -1.97
CA LEU A 10 7.49 -3.21 -1.44
C LEU A 10 7.32 -3.08 0.07
N GLY A 11 6.19 -3.52 0.58
CA GLY A 11 5.92 -3.49 2.01
C GLY A 11 5.03 -4.61 2.50
N PHE A 12 5.07 -4.82 3.81
CA PHE A 12 4.31 -5.84 4.53
C PHE A 12 3.51 -5.21 5.68
N GLY A 13 2.31 -5.72 5.92
CA GLY A 13 1.48 -5.29 7.03
C GLY A 13 0.56 -6.40 7.49
N ALA A 14 0.25 -6.42 8.78
CA ALA A 14 -0.68 -7.38 9.35
C ALA A 14 -1.65 -6.70 10.30
N ASP A 15 -2.87 -7.20 10.37
CA ASP A 15 -3.77 -6.99 11.50
C ASP A 15 -3.77 -8.27 12.35
N LEU A 16 -3.37 -8.12 13.62
CA LEU A 16 -3.11 -9.25 14.51
C LEU A 16 -4.36 -9.70 15.28
N HIS A 17 -5.35 -8.83 15.36
CA HIS A 17 -6.59 -9.06 16.09
C HIS A 17 -7.72 -8.39 15.30
N GLY A 18 -8.63 -9.20 14.75
CA GLY A 18 -9.88 -8.70 14.16
C GLY A 18 -10.05 -9.01 12.68
N GLY A 19 -9.07 -9.63 12.03
CA GLY A 19 -9.16 -10.00 10.62
C GLY A 19 -9.35 -8.80 9.68
N ASN A 20 -8.96 -7.58 10.09
CA ASN A 20 -9.21 -6.37 9.32
C ASN A 20 -8.18 -6.22 8.18
N VAL A 21 -8.59 -6.64 6.98
CA VAL A 21 -7.75 -6.63 5.78
C VAL A 21 -7.41 -5.21 5.30
N THR A 22 -8.28 -4.23 5.52
CA THR A 22 -8.00 -2.81 5.23
C THR A 22 -6.85 -2.29 6.08
N LYS A 23 -6.87 -2.58 7.38
CA LYS A 23 -5.82 -2.17 8.32
C LYS A 23 -4.49 -2.86 8.03
N ALA A 24 -4.51 -4.15 7.65
CA ALA A 24 -3.32 -4.85 7.18
C ALA A 24 -2.76 -4.21 5.91
N ALA A 25 -3.62 -3.88 4.94
CA ALA A 25 -3.23 -3.21 3.70
C ALA A 25 -2.63 -1.80 3.93
N GLN A 26 -3.26 -0.97 4.77
CA GLN A 26 -2.72 0.35 5.15
C GLN A 26 -1.33 0.23 5.78
N ARG A 27 -1.13 -0.77 6.65
CA ARG A 27 0.19 -1.05 7.25
C ARG A 27 1.21 -1.46 6.19
N ALA A 28 0.82 -2.28 5.22
CA ALA A 28 1.71 -2.70 4.14
C ALA A 28 2.11 -1.53 3.23
N VAL A 29 1.18 -0.64 2.88
CA VAL A 29 1.47 0.57 2.11
C VAL A 29 2.37 1.52 2.89
N LYS A 30 2.09 1.73 4.19
CA LYS A 30 2.93 2.57 5.06
C LYS A 30 4.35 2.02 5.16
N ASP A 31 4.50 0.72 5.33
CA ASP A 31 5.81 0.06 5.35
C ASP A 31 6.57 0.32 4.04
N ALA A 32 5.91 0.14 2.89
CA ALA A 32 6.51 0.35 1.57
C ALA A 32 7.06 1.78 1.38
N ILE A 33 6.25 2.80 1.66
CA ILE A 33 6.60 4.21 1.34
C ILE A 33 7.47 4.89 2.41
N SER A 34 7.75 4.22 3.54
CA SER A 34 8.47 4.82 4.67
C SER A 34 10.00 4.73 4.58
N ARG A 35 10.53 4.06 3.55
CA ARG A 35 11.94 3.65 3.48
C ARG A 35 12.77 4.40 2.45
N CYS A 36 12.12 5.18 1.58
CA CYS A 36 12.77 5.89 0.51
C CYS A 36 12.39 7.37 0.51
N CYS A 37 13.33 8.21 0.08
CA CYS A 37 13.09 9.60 -0.27
C CYS A 37 13.20 9.72 -1.79
N LEU A 38 12.15 10.19 -2.46
CA LEU A 38 12.12 10.30 -3.92
C LEU A 38 12.76 11.60 -4.44
N CYS A 39 13.91 12.00 -3.88
CA CYS A 39 14.59 13.26 -4.23
C CYS A 39 14.93 13.37 -5.73
N GLY A 40 15.28 12.24 -6.38
CA GLY A 40 15.60 12.22 -7.81
C GLY A 40 14.46 12.63 -8.75
N LEU A 41 13.20 12.63 -8.29
CA LEU A 41 12.08 13.20 -9.05
C LEU A 41 12.28 14.70 -9.29
N PHE A 42 12.79 15.40 -8.29
CA PHE A 42 13.00 16.85 -8.31
C PHE A 42 14.40 17.19 -8.80
N ASP A 43 15.42 16.53 -8.24
CA ASP A 43 16.82 16.87 -8.49
C ASP A 43 17.30 16.45 -9.89
N ILE A 44 16.79 15.33 -10.42
CA ILE A 44 17.24 14.75 -11.70
C ILE A 44 16.21 14.95 -12.80
N LEU A 45 14.93 14.64 -12.52
CA LEU A 45 13.87 14.72 -13.53
C LEU A 45 13.22 16.11 -13.63
N GLY A 46 13.53 17.03 -12.71
CA GLY A 46 13.03 18.41 -12.74
C GLY A 46 11.53 18.55 -12.53
N ILE A 47 10.86 17.56 -11.93
CA ILE A 47 9.44 17.64 -11.57
C ILE A 47 9.29 18.75 -10.52
N ARG A 48 8.26 19.59 -10.67
CA ARG A 48 7.99 20.71 -9.75
C ARG A 48 6.77 20.49 -8.86
N ASP A 49 5.85 19.64 -9.29
CA ASP A 49 4.63 19.32 -8.57
C ASP A 49 4.55 17.79 -8.38
N PRO A 50 4.60 17.27 -7.14
CA PRO A 50 4.48 15.84 -6.89
C PRO A 50 3.14 15.25 -7.36
N ASN A 51 2.11 16.07 -7.59
CA ASN A 51 0.84 15.60 -8.14
C ASN A 51 0.91 15.19 -9.62
N GLN A 52 2.03 15.44 -10.30
CA GLN A 52 2.29 14.94 -11.65
C GLN A 52 2.60 13.43 -11.69
N MET A 53 2.87 12.82 -10.52
CA MET A 53 3.08 11.39 -10.38
C MET A 53 1.77 10.61 -10.56
N GLN A 54 1.87 9.43 -11.16
CA GLN A 54 0.85 8.39 -11.04
C GLN A 54 1.35 7.31 -10.08
N VAL A 55 0.52 6.93 -9.12
CA VAL A 55 0.85 5.92 -8.12
C VAL A 55 -0.11 4.75 -8.27
N GLN A 56 0.45 3.56 -8.47
CA GLN A 56 -0.31 2.32 -8.50
C GLN A 56 0.04 1.49 -7.27
N ILE A 57 -0.96 1.20 -6.46
CA ILE A 57 -0.85 0.31 -5.31
C ILE A 57 -1.47 -1.03 -5.70
N ARG A 58 -0.65 -2.08 -5.75
CA ARG A 58 -1.12 -3.46 -5.88
C ARG A 58 -1.01 -4.16 -4.54
N LEU A 59 -2.12 -4.67 -4.04
CA LEU A 59 -2.21 -5.39 -2.78
C LEU A 59 -2.42 -6.88 -3.01
N GLY A 60 -1.71 -7.71 -2.25
CA GLY A 60 -2.00 -9.13 -2.07
C GLY A 60 -2.44 -9.38 -0.63
N CYS A 61 -3.70 -9.79 -0.43
CA CYS A 61 -4.26 -10.07 0.89
C CYS A 61 -5.38 -11.12 0.84
N PRO A 62 -5.72 -11.76 1.97
CA PRO A 62 -6.96 -12.51 2.09
C PRO A 62 -8.16 -11.58 1.92
N TYR A 63 -9.27 -12.10 1.40
CA TYR A 63 -10.54 -11.37 1.26
C TYR A 63 -10.38 -9.98 0.61
N PRO A 64 -9.74 -9.88 -0.58
CA PRO A 64 -9.45 -8.60 -1.22
C PRO A 64 -10.70 -7.74 -1.46
N GLU A 65 -11.87 -8.37 -1.61
CA GLU A 65 -13.17 -7.71 -1.76
C GLU A 65 -13.60 -6.91 -0.52
N GLN A 66 -13.02 -7.17 0.65
CA GLN A 66 -13.31 -6.47 1.90
C GLN A 66 -12.37 -5.28 2.16
N VAL A 67 -11.38 -5.05 1.29
CA VAL A 67 -10.47 -3.92 1.42
C VAL A 67 -11.18 -2.62 1.06
N ASN A 68 -11.17 -1.65 1.99
CA ASN A 68 -11.58 -0.29 1.68
C ASN A 68 -10.46 0.41 0.87
N VAL A 69 -10.57 0.34 -0.45
CA VAL A 69 -9.58 0.90 -1.38
C VAL A 69 -9.41 2.42 -1.25
N ALA A 70 -10.46 3.15 -0.86
CA ALA A 70 -10.38 4.61 -0.68
C ALA A 70 -9.54 4.97 0.55
N GLU A 71 -9.69 4.21 1.64
CA GLU A 71 -8.88 4.35 2.84
C GLU A 71 -7.42 3.92 2.65
N VAL A 72 -7.15 2.98 1.75
CA VAL A 72 -5.77 2.64 1.37
C VAL A 72 -5.18 3.74 0.49
N ALA A 73 -5.94 4.25 -0.48
CA ALA A 73 -5.47 5.29 -1.40
C ALA A 73 -5.05 6.57 -0.65
N SER A 74 -5.76 6.93 0.42
CA SER A 74 -5.44 8.13 1.23
C SER A 74 -4.13 8.03 2.02
N MET A 75 -3.50 6.85 2.08
CA MET A 75 -2.19 6.67 2.71
C MET A 75 -1.05 7.32 1.92
N VAL A 76 -1.24 7.54 0.61
CA VAL A 76 -0.24 8.18 -0.25
C VAL A 76 -0.56 9.67 -0.36
N PRO A 77 0.35 10.58 0.05
CA PRO A 77 0.03 12.00 0.21
C PRO A 77 -0.05 12.81 -1.09
N PHE A 78 0.54 12.31 -2.19
CA PHE A 78 0.64 13.05 -3.45
C PHE A 78 0.48 12.15 -4.68
N GLY A 79 0.05 12.74 -5.79
CA GLY A 79 -0.10 12.02 -7.07
C GLY A 79 -1.50 11.47 -7.29
N SER A 80 -1.73 10.98 -8.50
CA SER A 80 -2.98 10.28 -8.85
C SER A 80 -2.86 8.81 -8.45
N VAL A 81 -3.58 8.42 -7.38
CA VAL A 81 -3.46 7.08 -6.78
C VAL A 81 -4.53 6.14 -7.32
N THR A 82 -4.12 4.92 -7.67
CA THR A 82 -5.00 3.80 -8.00
C THR A 82 -4.66 2.62 -7.10
N VAL A 83 -5.67 1.87 -6.68
CA VAL A 83 -5.50 0.71 -5.79
C VAL A 83 -6.19 -0.50 -6.42
N GLU A 84 -5.46 -1.60 -6.52
CA GLU A 84 -5.97 -2.90 -6.94
C GLU A 84 -5.65 -3.93 -5.84
N ALA A 85 -6.68 -4.56 -5.30
CA ALA A 85 -6.53 -5.66 -4.35
C ALA A 85 -6.77 -7.00 -5.05
N ALA A 86 -5.89 -7.96 -4.80
CA ALA A 86 -5.98 -9.32 -5.32
C ALA A 86 -5.79 -10.34 -4.18
N ALA A 87 -6.30 -11.54 -4.39
CA ALA A 87 -6.16 -12.64 -3.46
C ALA A 87 -4.67 -12.99 -3.28
N GLY A 88 -4.25 -13.14 -2.02
CA GLY A 88 -2.86 -13.44 -1.64
C GLY A 88 -2.66 -13.33 -0.13
N GLY A 89 -1.45 -12.95 0.30
CA GLY A 89 -1.16 -12.73 1.71
C GLY A 89 -1.32 -13.99 2.58
N LEU A 90 -1.77 -13.81 3.83
CA LEU A 90 -1.97 -14.91 4.78
C LEU A 90 -3.16 -14.62 5.70
N ALA A 91 -4.00 -15.61 5.94
CA ALA A 91 -4.95 -15.63 7.06
C ALA A 91 -4.61 -16.82 7.94
N VAL A 92 -4.49 -16.59 9.25
CA VAL A 92 -4.17 -17.66 10.21
C VAL A 92 -4.87 -17.41 11.54
N GLN A 93 -5.18 -18.48 12.24
CA GLN A 93 -5.67 -18.40 13.61
C GLN A 93 -4.52 -17.97 14.53
N GLY A 94 -4.75 -16.87 15.24
CA GLY A 94 -3.95 -16.37 16.34
C GLY A 94 -4.62 -16.65 17.69
N LEU A 95 -4.46 -15.72 18.62
CA LEU A 95 -4.96 -15.86 19.99
C LEU A 95 -6.09 -14.86 20.26
N HIS A 96 -7.26 -15.37 20.64
CA HIS A 96 -8.32 -14.51 21.19
C HIS A 96 -7.99 -14.15 22.64
N LEU A 97 -7.70 -12.87 22.89
CA LEU A 97 -7.66 -12.30 24.22
C LEU A 97 -8.43 -10.98 24.18
N ALA A 98 -9.48 -10.86 25.00
CA ALA A 98 -10.31 -9.66 25.06
C ALA A 98 -9.51 -8.37 25.34
N ALA A 99 -8.36 -8.47 26.00
CA ALA A 99 -7.44 -7.36 26.25
C ALA A 99 -6.64 -6.89 25.02
N LEU A 100 -6.57 -7.70 23.95
CA LEU A 100 -5.75 -7.44 22.75
C LEU A 100 -6.57 -7.03 21.52
N GLY A 101 -7.89 -7.15 21.59
CA GLY A 101 -8.81 -6.76 20.52
C GLY A 101 -9.88 -7.79 20.26
N GLU A 102 -10.62 -7.59 19.18
CA GLU A 102 -11.69 -8.49 18.76
C GLU A 102 -11.13 -9.65 17.91
N GLY A 103 -11.72 -10.84 18.06
CA GLY A 103 -11.39 -12.03 17.26
C GLY A 103 -10.03 -12.68 17.58
N ASP A 104 -9.77 -13.77 16.88
CA ASP A 104 -8.50 -14.51 16.87
C ASP A 104 -7.85 -14.55 15.49
N THR A 105 -8.44 -13.92 14.48
CA THR A 105 -7.93 -14.02 13.11
C THR A 105 -6.83 -12.97 12.86
N ILE A 106 -5.66 -13.46 12.47
CA ILE A 106 -4.56 -12.65 11.94
C ILE A 106 -4.70 -12.62 10.42
N VAL A 107 -4.65 -11.42 9.83
CA VAL A 107 -4.55 -11.25 8.37
C VAL A 107 -3.31 -10.45 8.02
N ALA A 108 -2.58 -10.90 7.00
CA ALA A 108 -1.39 -10.24 6.49
C ALA A 108 -1.55 -9.87 5.02
N ALA A 109 -1.08 -8.68 4.67
CA ALA A 109 -1.08 -8.12 3.34
C ALA A 109 0.35 -7.78 2.90
N ALA A 110 0.62 -7.94 1.61
CA ALA A 110 1.78 -7.40 0.93
C ALA A 110 1.35 -6.28 -0.02
N ALA A 111 2.16 -5.23 -0.13
CA ALA A 111 1.91 -4.12 -1.03
C ALA A 111 3.08 -3.94 -1.99
N ALA A 112 2.77 -3.63 -3.25
CA ALA A 112 3.69 -3.06 -4.20
C ALA A 112 3.18 -1.67 -4.62
N VAL A 113 3.92 -0.63 -4.27
CA VAL A 113 3.63 0.77 -4.61
C VAL A 113 4.56 1.17 -5.74
N THR A 114 3.99 1.35 -6.94
CA THR A 114 4.75 1.74 -8.12
C THR A 114 4.47 3.19 -8.45
N VAL A 115 5.52 4.01 -8.49
CA VAL A 115 5.43 5.40 -8.97
C VAL A 115 5.79 5.43 -10.44
N TYR A 116 4.95 6.08 -11.23
CA TYR A 116 5.18 6.38 -12.62
C TYR A 116 5.27 7.88 -12.84
N VAL A 117 6.12 8.28 -13.77
CA VAL A 117 6.31 9.67 -14.17
C VAL A 117 6.26 9.80 -15.68
N ASN A 118 5.77 10.95 -16.14
CA ASN A 118 5.84 11.31 -17.54
C ASN A 118 7.14 12.09 -17.77
N VAL A 119 8.10 11.46 -18.46
CA VAL A 119 9.38 12.09 -18.81
C VAL A 119 9.44 12.33 -20.33
N PRO A 120 10.03 13.45 -20.78
CA PRO A 120 10.36 13.69 -22.18
C PRO A 120 11.14 12.55 -22.84
#